data_AF-A0A918AWQ7-F1
#
_entry.id   AF-A0A918AWQ7-F1
#
_cell.length_a   1.000
_cell.length_b   1.000
_cell.length_c   1.000
_cell.angle_alpha   90.00
_cell.angle_beta   90.00
_cell.angle_gamma   90.00
#
_symmetry.space_group_name_H-M   'P 1'
#
loop_
_entity.id
_entity.type
_entity.pdbx_description
1 polymer ?
#
loop_
_entity_poly.entity_id
_entity_poly.type
_entity_poly.pdbx_seq_one_letter_code
_entity_poly.pdbx_strand_id
1 'polypeptide(L)'
;MSTVTRQEITACTRGAFGSGWVRRDDLCAAARAADARPEVLALLAGLSPHVRVCGLPDLLLLLPDLPDGPRVPGAGEALGAGEARRAPGGGARGGAPAAG
;
A
#
# COMPACT_ATOMS: atom_id res chain seq x y z
N MET A 1 24.32 4.34 7.62
CA MET A 1 23.00 4.10 8.24
C MET A 1 21.99 3.87 7.14
N SER A 2 21.10 2.89 7.30
CA SER A 2 20.05 2.60 6.31
C SER A 2 18.98 3.68 6.41
N THR A 3 18.73 4.37 5.30
CA THR A 3 17.76 5.48 5.25
C THR A 3 16.33 4.93 5.24
N VAL A 4 15.47 5.48 6.09
CA VAL A 4 14.02 5.18 6.10
C VAL A 4 13.41 5.64 4.77
N THR A 5 12.58 4.80 4.16
CA THR A 5 12.02 5.08 2.83
C THR A 5 10.51 5.38 2.89
N ARG A 6 9.97 6.02 1.84
CA ARG A 6 8.51 6.21 1.71
C ARG A 6 7.71 4.90 1.76
N GLN A 7 8.26 3.83 1.18
CA GLN A 7 7.61 2.51 1.18
C GLN A 7 7.57 1.88 2.57
N GLU A 8 8.64 2.04 3.34
CA GLU A 8 8.72 1.54 4.71
C GLU A 8 7.72 2.26 5.62
N ILE A 9 7.66 3.60 5.55
CA ILE A 9 6.62 4.38 6.25
C ILE A 9 5.22 3.91 5.84
N THR A 10 4.99 3.72 4.54
CA THR A 10 3.71 3.25 4.01
C THR A 10 3.32 1.89 4.56
N ALA A 11 4.24 0.92 4.52
CA ALA A 11 3.99 -0.43 4.97
C ALA A 11 3.65 -0.48 6.46
N CYS A 12 4.41 0.22 7.29
CA CYS A 12 4.25 0.20 8.75
C CYS A 12 3.06 1.02 9.25
N THR A 13 2.60 2.02 8.50
CA THR A 13 1.47 2.89 8.93
C THR A 13 0.15 2.57 8.25
N ARG A 14 0.14 1.73 7.20
CA ARG A 14 -1.08 1.36 6.45
C ARG A 14 -2.22 0.91 7.37
N GLY A 15 -1.90 0.12 8.41
CA GLY A 15 -2.89 -0.39 9.37
C GLY A 15 -3.55 0.67 10.25
N ALA A 16 -2.98 1.88 10.35
CA ALA A 16 -3.57 2.99 11.10
C ALA A 16 -4.73 3.67 10.35
N PHE A 17 -4.70 3.61 9.01
CA PHE A 17 -5.63 4.35 8.17
C PHE A 17 -6.90 3.54 7.91
N GLY A 18 -7.99 3.97 8.54
CA GLY A 18 -9.36 3.52 8.26
C GLY A 18 -10.18 4.62 7.60
N SER A 19 -11.35 4.93 8.17
CA SER A 19 -12.29 5.94 7.66
C SER A 19 -12.19 7.31 8.36
N GLY A 20 -11.08 7.61 9.04
CA GLY A 20 -10.97 8.82 9.87
C GLY A 20 -9.56 9.38 10.01
N TRP A 21 -9.49 10.51 10.71
CA TRP A 21 -8.25 11.19 11.06
C TRP A 21 -7.40 10.35 12.00
N VAL A 22 -6.14 10.15 11.63
CA VAL A 22 -5.17 9.41 12.43
C VAL A 22 -4.23 10.39 13.11
N ARG A 23 -4.02 10.24 14.43
CA ARG A 23 -3.10 11.09 15.20
C ARG A 23 -1.69 10.52 15.14
N ARG A 24 -0.68 11.33 15.49
CA ARG A 24 0.71 10.88 15.63
C ARG A 24 0.84 9.60 16.47
N ASP A 25 0.18 9.57 17.62
CA ASP A 25 0.33 8.46 18.55
C ASP A 25 -0.24 7.15 17.97
N ASP A 26 -1.30 7.24 17.17
CA ASP A 26 -1.89 6.11 16.44
C ASP A 26 -0.94 5.61 15.34
N LEU A 27 -0.26 6.51 14.63
CA LEU A 27 0.77 6.15 13.65
C LEU A 27 1.94 5.41 14.32
N CYS A 28 2.43 5.92 15.45
CA CYS A 28 3.47 5.27 16.24
C CYS A 28 3.02 3.91 16.77
N ALA A 29 1.76 3.77 17.20
CA ALA A 29 1.21 2.50 17.64
C ALA A 29 1.12 1.47 16.50
N ALA A 30 0.62 1.88 15.33
CA ALA A 30 0.55 1.02 14.15
C ALA A 30 1.94 0.59 13.67
N ALA A 31 2.91 1.52 13.64
CA ALA A 31 4.27 1.21 13.26
C ALA A 31 4.91 0.19 14.23
N ARG A 32 4.69 0.32 15.55
CA ARG A 32 5.13 -0.70 16.51
C ARG A 32 4.45 -2.04 16.30
N ALA A 33 3.15 -2.05 16.02
CA ALA A 33 2.40 -3.28 15.75
C ALA A 33 2.90 -3.99 14.47
N ALA A 34 3.44 -3.22 13.52
CA ALA A 34 4.08 -3.72 12.30
C ALA A 34 5.57 -4.05 12.46
N ASP A 35 6.09 -4.08 13.69
CA ASP A 35 7.51 -4.31 14.02
C ASP A 35 8.47 -3.34 13.27
N ALA A 36 8.05 -2.08 13.16
CA ALA A 36 8.86 -1.06 12.50
C ALA A 36 10.16 -0.80 13.27
N ARG A 37 11.21 -0.52 12.51
CA ARG A 37 12.52 -0.16 13.04
C ARG A 37 12.48 1.11 13.90
N PRO A 38 13.40 1.27 14.88
CA PRO A 38 13.41 2.43 15.76
C PRO A 38 13.57 3.77 15.02
N GLU A 39 14.24 3.79 13.87
CA GLU A 39 14.39 4.99 13.05
C GLU A 39 13.06 5.46 12.46
N VAL A 40 12.17 4.54 12.08
CA VAL A 40 10.80 4.85 11.63
C VAL A 40 10.01 5.48 12.79
N LEU A 41 10.10 4.88 13.98
CA LEU A 41 9.41 5.38 15.16
C LEU A 41 9.91 6.77 15.57
N ALA A 42 11.22 7.01 15.51
CA ALA A 42 11.81 8.31 15.81
C ALA A 42 11.32 9.38 14.82
N LEU A 43 11.21 9.03 13.55
CA LEU A 43 10.73 9.93 12.50
C LEU A 43 9.23 10.27 12.70
N LEU A 44 8.39 9.28 12.99
CA LEU A 44 6.97 9.51 13.30
C LEU A 44 6.78 10.29 14.62
N ALA A 45 7.59 10.01 15.64
CA ALA A 45 7.54 10.72 16.91
C ALA A 45 7.99 12.19 16.79
N GLY A 46 8.84 12.50 15.79
CA GLY A 46 9.28 13.85 15.46
C GLY A 46 8.20 14.73 14.84
N LEU A 47 7.07 14.15 14.40
CA LEU A 47 5.91 14.93 13.95
C LEU A 47 5.29 15.71 15.12
N SER A 48 4.61 16.81 14.78
CA SER A 48 3.85 17.60 15.75
C SER A 48 2.87 16.72 16.54
N PRO A 49 2.78 16.85 17.88
CA PRO A 49 1.83 16.09 18.70
C PRO A 49 0.36 16.39 18.36
N HIS A 50 0.10 17.50 17.67
CA HIS A 50 -1.24 17.92 17.24
C HIS A 50 -1.57 17.52 15.81
N VAL A 51 -0.65 16.84 15.11
CA VAL A 51 -0.88 16.42 13.73
C VAL A 51 -2.05 15.44 13.64
N ARG A 52 -2.84 15.63 12.59
CA ARG A 52 -3.89 14.71 12.17
C ARG A 52 -3.76 14.55 10.68
N VAL A 53 -3.70 13.31 10.22
CA VAL A 53 -3.55 12.97 8.80
C VAL A 53 -4.77 12.22 8.31
N CYS A 54 -5.30 12.64 7.16
CA CYS A 54 -6.43 12.00 6.51
C CYS A 54 -5.96 11.02 5.44
N GLY A 55 -5.25 9.97 5.88
CA GLY A 55 -4.72 8.95 4.99
C GLY A 55 -3.22 9.08 4.72
N LEU A 56 -2.72 8.10 3.97
CA LEU A 56 -1.31 7.98 3.63
C LEU A 56 -0.75 9.15 2.80
N PRO A 57 -1.45 9.69 1.78
CA PRO A 57 -0.92 10.81 0.99
C PRO A 57 -0.60 12.03 1.86
N ASP A 58 -1.48 12.33 2.81
CA ASP A 58 -1.37 13.44 3.74
C ASP A 58 -0.15 13.27 4.67
N LEU A 59 0.11 12.04 5.12
CA LEU A 59 1.31 11.71 5.89
C LEU A 59 2.60 11.90 5.07
N LEU A 60 2.61 11.51 3.79
CA LEU A 60 3.79 11.65 2.95
C LEU A 60 4.11 13.11 2.61
N LEU A 61 3.12 14.00 2.58
CA LEU A 61 3.34 15.45 2.44
C LEU A 61 4.09 16.05 3.63
N LEU A 62 3.95 15.46 4.83
CA LEU A 62 4.67 15.88 6.02
C LEU A 62 6.11 15.36 6.07
N LEU A 63 6.48 14.44 5.18
CA LEU A 63 7.76 13.74 5.15
C LEU A 63 8.42 13.84 3.75
N PRO A 64 8.69 15.06 3.25
CA PRO A 64 9.14 15.26 1.86
C PRO A 64 10.52 14.66 1.57
N ASP A 65 11.40 14.66 2.58
CA ASP A 65 12.81 14.26 2.47
C ASP A 65 13.04 12.74 2.44
N LEU A 66 11.97 11.94 2.52
CA LEU A 66 12.09 10.50 2.43
C LEU A 66 12.51 10.07 1.03
N PRO A 67 13.60 9.31 0.86
CA PRO A 67 13.92 8.71 -0.42
C PRO A 67 12.83 7.71 -0.82
N ASP A 68 12.62 7.61 -2.13
CA ASP A 68 11.89 6.51 -2.71
C ASP A 68 12.76 5.25 -2.57
N GLY A 69 12.28 4.28 -1.79
CA GLY A 69 12.98 3.02 -1.58
C GLY A 69 13.08 2.20 -2.87
N PRO A 70 13.97 1.18 -2.92
CA PRO A 70 13.97 0.24 -4.03
C PRO A 70 12.56 -0.31 -4.20
N ARG A 71 11.97 -0.23 -5.41
CA ARG A 71 10.67 -0.83 -5.71
C ARG A 71 10.77 -2.34 -5.42
N VAL A 72 10.36 -2.75 -4.23
CA VAL A 72 10.20 -4.16 -3.91
C VAL A 72 8.95 -4.66 -4.65
N PRO A 73 9.08 -5.60 -5.60
CA PRO A 73 7.92 -6.27 -6.18
C PRO A 73 7.21 -7.03 -5.05
N GLY A 74 5.95 -6.71 -4.78
CA GLY A 74 5.16 -7.44 -3.78
C GLY A 74 4.25 -6.59 -2.88
N ALA A 75 4.44 -5.27 -2.77
CA ALA A 75 3.58 -4.41 -1.94
C ALA A 75 2.29 -3.92 -2.63
N GLY A 76 2.08 -4.31 -3.90
CA GLY A 76 0.97 -3.85 -4.76
C GLY A 76 0.36 -4.86 -5.74
N GLU A 77 0.75 -6.14 -5.72
CA GLU A 77 0.26 -7.16 -6.69
C GLU A 77 -0.80 -8.10 -6.11
N ALA A 78 -1.76 -7.59 -5.34
CA ALA A 78 -2.90 -8.37 -4.84
C ALA A 78 -4.28 -7.80 -5.25
N LEU A 79 -4.35 -6.97 -6.30
CA LEU A 79 -5.61 -6.60 -6.95
C LEU A 79 -5.41 -6.65 -8.47
N GLY A 80 -5.71 -7.80 -9.09
CA GLY A 80 -5.91 -7.87 -10.54
C GLY A 80 -5.15 -8.95 -11.32
N ALA A 81 -4.68 -10.04 -10.70
CA ALA A 81 -4.35 -11.25 -11.44
C ALA A 81 -5.65 -11.98 -11.85
N GLY A 82 -6.29 -11.45 -12.90
CA GLY A 82 -7.39 -12.08 -13.62
C GLY A 82 -7.11 -12.10 -15.12
N GLU A 83 -5.85 -12.23 -15.51
CA GLU A 83 -5.47 -12.55 -16.88
C GLU A 83 -5.85 -14.01 -17.16
N ALA A 84 -7.09 -14.21 -17.64
CA ALA A 84 -7.46 -15.44 -18.31
C ALA A 84 -6.64 -15.52 -19.60
N ARG A 85 -5.57 -16.30 -19.52
CA ARG A 85 -4.62 -16.59 -20.58
C ARG A 85 -5.32 -17.05 -21.87
N ARG A 86 -4.79 -16.54 -22.99
CA ARG A 86 -4.99 -17.00 -24.36
C ARG A 86 -5.04 -18.53 -24.49
N ALA A 87 -5.84 -19.01 -25.45
CA ALA A 87 -5.31 -19.81 -26.56
C ALA A 87 -6.24 -19.78 -27.80
N PRO A 88 -5.67 -19.85 -29.03
CA PRO A 88 -6.39 -19.80 -30.30
C PRO A 88 -6.77 -21.21 -30.82
N GLY A 89 -7.85 -21.29 -31.59
CA GLY A 89 -8.26 -22.45 -32.40
C GLY A 89 -9.66 -22.16 -32.96
N GLY A 90 -9.96 -22.24 -34.26
CA GLY A 90 -9.41 -23.11 -35.30
C GLY A 90 -10.45 -24.21 -35.60
N GLY A 91 -11.38 -23.94 -36.52
CA GLY A 91 -12.36 -24.91 -37.08
C GLY A 91 -13.49 -25.30 -36.12
N ALA A 92 -14.66 -25.79 -36.52
CA ALA A 92 -15.27 -26.01 -37.83
C ALA A 92 -16.74 -26.42 -37.54
N ARG A 93 -17.65 -26.03 -38.44
CA ARG A 93 -18.89 -26.74 -38.84
C ARG A 93 -19.91 -27.19 -37.78
N GLY A 94 -21.16 -26.78 -38.03
CA GLY A 94 -22.26 -27.74 -38.15
C GLY A 94 -23.47 -27.53 -37.24
N GLY A 95 -24.64 -27.38 -37.88
CA GLY A 95 -25.90 -27.96 -37.40
C GLY A 95 -26.72 -27.14 -36.41
N ALA A 96 -27.63 -26.32 -36.91
CA ALA A 96 -28.83 -25.94 -36.15
C ALA A 96 -29.95 -26.96 -36.45
N PRO A 97 -30.47 -27.70 -35.46
CA PRO A 97 -31.78 -28.32 -35.57
C PRO A 97 -32.89 -27.34 -35.16
N ALA A 98 -34.04 -27.56 -35.79
CA ALA A 98 -35.28 -26.79 -35.69
C ALA A 98 -35.88 -26.65 -34.29
N ALA A 99 -36.63 -25.57 -34.08
CA ALA A 99 -37.83 -25.55 -33.24
C ALA A 99 -38.65 -24.26 -33.51
N GLY A 100 -39.94 -24.41 -33.80
CA GLY A 100 -40.94 -23.34 -33.76
C GLY A 100 -41.65 -23.07 -35.08
#